data_AF-A0A6C0K8C4-F1
#
_entry.id   AF-A0A6C0K8C4-F1
#
_cell.length_a   1.000
_cell.length_b   1.000
_cell.length_c   1.000
_cell.angle_alpha   90.00
_cell.angle_beta   90.00
_cell.angle_gamma   90.00
#
_symmetry.space_group_name_H-M   'P 1'
#
loop_
_entity.id
_entity.type
_entity.pdbx_description
1 polymer ?
#
loop_
_entity_poly.entity_id
_entity_poly.type
_entity_poly.pdbx_seq_one_letter_code
_entity_poly.pdbx_strand_id
1 'polypeptide(L)'
;MSSVKTQSRYDASRHINYISTAAFNSAFFAYTFTGPSPANNYVGSGALSAVLNSSGVAVTATDCPAGRVLRTNGKRLYPDAAGIPVASLADRTPLIGVFDYQTNLSGFINPNATVFALYNLDKPVDDIGGTAAGSTNNTRGMSVYTGGDVVLLGNLVQSRSVNNITDGTSMAITAAQLVAGIVTSTPTTTRNIALPAAADIIALIGATVGATIQFTFINLSATSGNIATLTGATGTTIIGSAATAGGPVSSRWIVRVDTSTTVVVYRA
;
A
#
# COMPACT_ATOMS: atom_id res chain seq x y z
N MET A 1 17.41 42.40 32.15
CA MET A 1 16.20 41.56 31.96
C MET A 1 15.97 41.43 30.46
N SER A 2 16.38 40.29 29.86
CA SER A 2 16.22 40.05 28.43
C SER A 2 14.85 39.42 28.18
N SER A 3 13.98 40.15 27.49
CA SER A 3 12.65 39.69 27.09
C SER A 3 12.79 38.71 25.93
N VAL A 4 12.62 37.41 26.19
CA VAL A 4 12.41 36.40 25.15
C VAL A 4 11.06 36.68 24.49
N LYS A 5 11.09 37.26 23.28
CA LYS A 5 9.90 37.40 22.44
C LYS A 5 9.55 36.03 21.87
N THR A 6 8.54 35.37 22.42
CA THR A 6 7.84 34.27 21.75
C THR A 6 7.00 34.89 20.61
N GLN A 7 7.57 34.94 19.40
CA GLN A 7 6.76 35.11 18.20
C GLN A 7 5.88 33.86 18.07
N SER A 8 4.61 33.96 18.49
CA SER A 8 3.54 33.11 17.99
C SER A 8 3.33 33.47 16.52
N ARG A 9 4.18 32.93 15.64
CA ARG A 9 3.72 32.65 14.30
C ARG A 9 2.78 31.47 14.46
N TYR A 10 1.48 31.72 14.36
CA TYR A 10 0.52 30.71 13.97
C TYR A 10 0.91 30.29 12.54
N ASP A 11 2.01 29.56 12.41
CA ASP A 11 2.21 28.70 11.26
C ASP A 11 0.98 27.81 11.30
N ALA A 12 0.22 27.77 10.20
CA ALA A 12 -0.64 26.65 9.88
C ALA A 12 0.25 25.41 9.61
N SER A 13 1.11 25.12 10.59
CA SER A 13 2.00 23.98 10.73
C SER A 13 1.07 22.80 10.71
N ARG A 14 0.89 22.29 9.50
CA ARG A 14 0.12 21.09 9.14
C ARG A 14 0.09 20.17 10.34
N HIS A 15 -1.06 20.08 11.00
CA HIS A 15 -1.23 19.18 12.14
C HIS A 15 -1.15 17.77 11.59
N ILE A 16 0.07 17.22 11.61
CA ILE A 16 0.29 15.83 11.31
C ILE A 16 -0.33 15.08 12.49
N ASN A 17 -1.27 14.18 12.20
CA ASN A 17 -1.75 13.21 13.17
C ASN A 17 -1.11 11.86 12.84
N TYR A 18 -1.20 10.93 13.78
CA TYR A 18 -0.76 9.56 13.62
C TYR A 18 -1.92 8.63 13.94
N ILE A 19 -1.95 7.47 13.32
CA ILE A 19 -2.86 6.38 13.68
C ILE A 19 -2.05 5.18 14.19
N SER A 20 -2.49 4.57 15.28
CA SER A 20 -1.87 3.34 15.77
C SER A 20 -2.31 2.12 14.94
N THR A 21 -1.36 1.33 14.45
CA THR A 21 -1.65 0.08 13.71
C THR A 21 -1.71 -1.15 14.63
N ALA A 22 -1.22 -1.02 15.86
CA ALA A 22 -1.25 -2.02 16.92
C ALA A 22 -1.44 -1.36 18.30
N ALA A 23 -1.52 -2.15 19.37
CA ALA A 23 -1.44 -1.60 20.73
C ALA A 23 -0.10 -0.88 20.93
N PHE A 24 -0.13 0.33 21.46
CA PHE A 24 1.01 1.27 21.39
C PHE A 24 1.59 1.66 22.75
N ASN A 25 1.15 1.03 23.85
CA ASN A 25 1.64 1.32 25.21
C ASN A 25 3.17 1.12 25.38
N SER A 26 3.78 0.22 24.61
CA SER A 26 5.24 -0.01 24.63
C SER A 26 6.04 0.97 23.77
N ALA A 27 5.38 1.75 22.91
CA ALA A 27 5.99 2.75 22.03
C ALA A 27 5.55 4.19 22.36
N PHE A 28 4.97 4.38 23.55
CA PHE A 28 4.44 5.63 24.05
C PHE A 28 5.06 5.99 25.38
N PHE A 29 5.83 7.07 25.39
CA PHE A 29 6.74 7.37 26.49
C PHE A 29 6.40 8.70 27.17
N ALA A 30 6.44 8.70 28.50
CA ALA A 30 6.59 9.92 29.27
C ALA A 30 8.06 10.33 29.28
N TYR A 31 8.31 11.63 29.31
CA TYR A 31 9.66 12.18 29.43
C TYR A 31 9.77 13.05 30.67
N THR A 32 10.78 12.77 31.49
CA THR A 32 11.16 13.60 32.63
C THR A 32 12.54 14.20 32.37
N PHE A 33 12.73 15.45 32.77
CA PHE A 33 14.00 16.15 32.69
C PHE A 33 14.37 16.67 34.07
N THR A 34 15.55 16.29 34.54
CA THR A 34 16.19 16.86 35.71
C THR A 34 17.14 17.93 35.22
N GLY A 35 16.89 19.17 35.63
CA GLY A 35 17.71 20.31 35.26
C GLY A 35 19.18 20.17 35.66
N PRO A 36 20.08 20.97 35.06
CA PRO A 36 21.47 21.10 35.49
C PRO A 36 21.57 21.23 37.00
N SER A 37 22.38 20.39 37.64
CA SER A 37 22.66 20.49 39.07
C SER A 37 24.16 20.49 39.32
N PRO A 38 24.64 21.14 40.40
CA PRO A 38 26.05 21.05 40.80
C PRO A 38 26.51 19.60 41.02
N ALA A 39 25.60 18.71 41.45
CA ALA A 39 25.87 17.30 41.65
C ALA A 39 26.14 16.54 40.33
N ASN A 40 25.65 17.05 39.20
CA ASN A 40 25.84 16.47 37.86
C ASN A 40 26.70 17.38 36.96
N ASN A 41 27.67 18.11 37.51
CA ASN A 41 28.55 19.02 36.76
C ASN A 41 27.78 20.04 35.89
N TYR A 42 26.61 20.50 36.35
CA TYR A 42 25.72 21.39 35.60
C TYR A 42 25.25 20.83 34.24
N VAL A 43 25.19 19.51 34.12
CA VAL A 43 24.58 18.82 32.98
C VAL A 43 23.19 18.33 33.38
N GLY A 44 22.19 18.65 32.59
CA GLY A 44 20.84 18.12 32.75
C GLY A 44 20.74 16.66 32.30
N SER A 45 19.85 15.89 32.91
CA SER A 45 19.59 14.50 32.53
C SER A 45 18.11 14.29 32.25
N GLY A 46 17.78 13.37 31.35
CA GLY A 46 16.42 13.04 30.96
C GLY A 46 16.19 11.54 31.04
N ALA A 47 14.93 11.14 31.11
CA ALA A 47 14.57 9.74 31.08
C ALA A 47 13.26 9.55 30.34
N LEU A 48 13.20 8.49 29.54
CA LEU A 48 11.96 7.97 28.99
C LEU A 48 11.41 6.92 29.95
N SER A 49 10.11 6.98 30.21
CA SER A 49 9.41 6.03 31.08
C SER A 49 8.05 5.69 30.46
N ALA A 50 7.39 4.64 30.96
CA ALA A 50 6.04 4.32 30.54
C ALA A 50 5.08 5.46 30.91
N VAL A 51 4.12 5.76 30.03
CA VAL A 51 3.03 6.69 30.38
C VAL A 51 2.18 6.06 31.48
N LEU A 52 1.76 6.87 32.44
CA LEU A 52 0.87 6.46 33.54
C LEU A 52 -0.55 6.97 33.29
N ASN A 53 -1.54 6.20 33.69
CA ASN A 53 -2.94 6.62 33.72
C ASN A 53 -3.23 7.53 34.93
N SER A 54 -4.48 7.98 35.07
CA SER A 54 -4.91 8.85 36.19
C SER A 54 -4.73 8.22 37.58
N SER A 55 -4.64 6.88 37.66
CA SER A 55 -4.39 6.14 38.89
C SER A 55 -2.89 5.94 39.18
N GLY A 56 -2.00 6.49 38.35
CA GLY A 56 -0.55 6.33 38.49
C GLY A 56 -0.03 4.96 38.05
N VAL A 57 -0.84 4.15 37.35
CA VAL A 57 -0.46 2.82 36.86
C VAL A 57 0.00 2.93 35.40
N ALA A 58 1.03 2.17 35.03
CA ALA A 58 1.51 2.13 33.66
C ALA A 58 0.40 1.69 32.70
N VAL A 59 0.26 2.43 31.60
CA VAL A 59 -0.78 2.18 30.60
C VAL A 59 -0.56 0.82 29.93
N THR A 60 -1.65 0.12 29.66
CA THR A 60 -1.67 -1.22 29.08
C THR A 60 -2.18 -1.19 27.64
N ALA A 61 -2.19 -2.35 26.97
CA ALA A 61 -2.78 -2.48 25.64
C ALA A 61 -4.27 -2.12 25.61
N THR A 62 -4.98 -2.25 26.73
CA THR A 62 -6.39 -1.85 26.87
C THR A 62 -6.56 -0.34 26.86
N ASP A 63 -5.61 0.39 27.47
CA ASP A 63 -5.59 1.86 27.50
C ASP A 63 -5.10 2.44 26.16
N CYS A 64 -4.23 1.71 25.46
CA CYS A 64 -3.60 2.12 24.22
C CYS A 64 -3.83 1.11 23.07
N PRO A 65 -5.09 0.86 22.64
CA PRO A 65 -5.37 -0.12 21.60
C PRO A 65 -4.98 0.36 20.19
N ALA A 66 -5.03 -0.54 19.22
CA ALA A 66 -4.91 -0.21 17.80
C ALA A 66 -6.05 0.70 17.32
N GLY A 67 -5.83 1.43 16.21
CA GLY A 67 -6.81 2.30 15.57
C GLY A 67 -6.99 3.67 16.23
N ARG A 68 -6.18 4.02 17.24
CA ARG A 68 -6.26 5.32 17.91
C ARG A 68 -5.61 6.39 17.06
N VAL A 69 -6.31 7.52 16.90
CA VAL A 69 -5.76 8.73 16.26
C VAL A 69 -5.09 9.59 17.31
N LEU A 70 -3.77 9.70 17.20
CA LEU A 70 -2.91 10.49 18.07
C LEU A 70 -2.66 11.85 17.42
N ARG A 71 -3.01 12.92 18.12
CA ARG A 71 -2.85 14.29 17.63
C ARG A 71 -1.53 14.87 18.14
N THR A 72 -0.80 15.57 17.29
CA THR A 72 0.44 16.22 17.72
C THR A 72 0.16 17.40 18.64
N ASN A 73 0.97 17.57 19.68
CA ASN A 73 0.84 18.67 20.66
C ASN A 73 1.92 19.76 20.50
N GLY A 74 2.67 19.72 19.40
CA GLY A 74 3.73 20.68 19.08
C GLY A 74 5.07 20.45 19.81
N LYS A 75 5.15 19.50 20.75
CA LYS A 75 6.40 19.17 21.45
C LYS A 75 7.25 18.22 20.61
N ARG A 76 8.58 18.36 20.70
CA ARG A 76 9.56 17.46 20.07
C ARG A 76 10.70 17.19 21.03
N LEU A 77 11.20 15.96 21.04
CA LEU A 77 12.41 15.58 21.76
C LEU A 77 13.46 15.11 20.77
N TYR A 78 14.62 15.76 20.80
CA TYR A 78 15.75 15.42 19.94
C TYR A 78 16.71 14.50 20.70
N PRO A 79 17.14 13.36 20.14
CA PRO A 79 17.93 12.36 20.88
C PRO A 79 19.32 12.84 21.33
N ASP A 80 19.81 13.95 20.77
CA ASP A 80 21.04 14.64 21.15
C ASP A 80 20.83 15.76 22.17
N ALA A 81 19.58 16.03 22.58
CA ALA A 81 19.30 16.95 23.67
C ALA A 81 19.86 16.40 24.98
N ALA A 82 20.50 17.27 25.76
CA ALA A 82 21.11 16.92 27.04
C ALA A 82 20.16 16.06 27.88
N GLY A 83 20.55 14.79 28.07
CA GLY A 83 19.87 13.88 28.97
C GLY A 83 19.05 12.75 28.35
N ILE A 84 18.81 12.65 27.04
CA ILE A 84 18.20 11.43 26.49
C ILE A 84 19.29 10.38 26.24
N PRO A 85 19.19 9.16 26.80
CA PRO A 85 20.15 8.10 26.46
C PRO A 85 19.99 7.74 24.99
N VAL A 86 20.93 8.17 24.13
CA VAL A 86 20.92 7.90 22.68
C VAL A 86 20.84 6.39 22.38
N ALA A 87 21.33 5.55 23.29
CA ALA A 87 21.23 4.10 23.22
C ALA A 87 19.80 3.55 23.23
N SER A 88 18.81 4.34 23.71
CA SER A 88 17.40 3.92 23.76
C SER A 88 16.63 4.18 22.45
N LEU A 89 17.21 4.91 21.50
CA LEU A 89 16.60 5.26 20.21
C LEU A 89 17.56 4.89 19.07
N ALA A 90 17.39 3.69 18.51
CA ALA A 90 18.29 3.09 17.53
C ALA A 90 18.56 3.95 16.27
N ASP A 91 17.66 4.89 15.94
CA ASP A 91 17.64 5.65 14.70
C ASP A 91 17.93 7.15 14.87
N ARG A 92 18.15 7.64 16.11
CA ARG A 92 18.24 9.08 16.43
C ARG A 92 17.07 9.92 15.87
N THR A 93 15.92 9.30 15.61
CA THR A 93 14.73 10.01 15.13
C THR A 93 14.18 10.90 16.25
N PRO A 94 13.83 12.17 15.97
CA PRO A 94 13.14 13.02 16.94
C PRO A 94 11.82 12.39 17.38
N LEU A 95 11.61 12.26 18.68
CA LEU A 95 10.31 11.84 19.20
C LEU A 95 9.31 12.98 19.10
N ILE A 96 8.09 12.65 18.72
CA ILE A 96 7.01 13.61 18.52
C ILE A 96 6.04 13.54 19.70
N GLY A 97 5.75 14.69 20.28
CA GLY A 97 4.75 14.82 21.33
C GLY A 97 3.35 14.66 20.76
N VAL A 98 2.60 13.71 21.31
CA VAL A 98 1.24 13.39 20.89
C VAL A 98 0.29 13.27 22.08
N PHE A 99 -1.00 13.34 21.81
CA PHE A 99 -2.05 13.02 22.77
C PHE A 99 -3.15 12.16 22.13
N ASP A 100 -3.69 11.22 22.90
CA ASP A 100 -4.90 10.48 22.55
C ASP A 100 -6.12 11.23 23.08
N TYR A 101 -7.02 11.66 22.19
CA TYR A 101 -8.21 12.44 22.57
C TYR A 101 -9.26 11.62 23.32
N GLN A 102 -9.23 10.28 23.21
CA GLN A 102 -10.23 9.42 23.84
C GLN A 102 -9.87 9.12 25.30
N THR A 103 -8.60 8.89 25.59
CA THR A 103 -8.11 8.64 26.97
C THR A 103 -7.54 9.88 27.65
N ASN A 104 -7.33 10.98 26.92
CA ASN A 104 -6.61 12.17 27.36
C ASN A 104 -5.16 11.91 27.81
N LEU A 105 -4.57 10.78 27.43
CA LEU A 105 -3.16 10.49 27.70
C LEU A 105 -2.26 11.30 26.75
N SER A 106 -1.12 11.76 27.25
CA SER A 106 -0.12 12.50 26.46
C SER A 106 1.29 11.96 26.71
N GLY A 107 2.12 12.01 25.67
CA GLY A 107 3.46 11.44 25.71
C GLY A 107 4.20 11.65 24.38
N PHE A 108 5.24 10.87 24.17
CA PHE A 108 6.12 10.94 23.01
C PHE A 108 6.13 9.61 22.28
N ILE A 109 6.12 9.67 20.94
CA ILE A 109 6.22 8.50 20.06
C ILE A 109 7.42 8.63 19.12
N ASN A 110 8.00 7.51 18.71
CA ASN A 110 8.88 7.49 17.53
C ASN A 110 7.96 7.44 16.29
N PRO A 111 7.93 8.49 15.45
CA PRO A 111 7.05 8.55 14.29
C PRO A 111 7.37 7.48 13.23
N ASN A 112 8.55 6.86 13.28
CA ASN A 112 9.00 5.81 12.38
C ASN A 112 8.79 4.39 12.95
N ALA A 113 8.26 4.25 14.17
CA ALA A 113 7.95 2.93 14.72
C ALA A 113 6.80 2.28 13.94
N THR A 114 6.89 0.97 13.69
CA THR A 114 5.91 0.21 12.88
C THR A 114 4.48 0.23 13.43
N VAL A 115 4.32 0.56 14.72
CA VAL A 115 3.03 0.69 15.39
C VAL A 115 2.31 2.01 15.09
N PHE A 116 2.95 2.95 14.38
CA PHE A 116 2.36 4.23 13.99
C PHE A 116 2.42 4.45 12.48
N ALA A 117 1.36 5.02 11.91
CA ALA A 117 1.31 5.50 10.53
C ALA A 117 0.87 6.96 10.49
N LEU A 118 1.32 7.70 9.47
CA LEU A 118 0.88 9.08 9.24
C LEU A 118 -0.62 9.11 8.95
N TYR A 119 -1.34 9.99 9.65
CA TYR A 119 -2.77 10.21 9.48
C TYR A 119 -3.02 11.70 9.30
N ASN A 120 -3.58 12.11 8.17
CA ASN A 120 -3.87 13.52 7.91
C ASN A 120 -5.31 13.65 7.39
N LEU A 121 -6.18 14.23 8.21
CA LEU A 121 -7.56 14.57 7.85
C LEU A 121 -7.71 16.02 7.37
N ASP A 122 -6.73 16.88 7.65
CA ASP A 122 -6.77 18.30 7.29
C ASP A 122 -6.45 18.55 5.82
N LYS A 123 -5.87 17.55 5.15
CA LYS A 123 -6.03 17.47 3.71
C LYS A 123 -7.34 16.75 3.46
N PRO A 124 -8.39 17.42 2.97
CA PRO A 124 -9.42 16.68 2.28
C PRO A 124 -8.69 15.77 1.29
N VAL A 125 -8.99 14.47 1.34
CA VAL A 125 -8.94 13.73 0.09
C VAL A 125 -9.99 14.46 -0.71
N ASP A 126 -9.57 15.44 -1.51
CA ASP A 126 -10.40 16.07 -2.52
C ASP A 126 -10.69 14.96 -3.53
N ASP A 127 -11.46 13.97 -3.10
CA ASP A 127 -12.41 13.34 -3.97
C ASP A 127 -13.50 14.38 -4.19
N ILE A 128 -13.18 15.38 -5.00
CA ILE A 128 -14.17 16.14 -5.75
C ILE A 128 -14.72 15.13 -6.78
N GLY A 129 -15.39 14.05 -6.36
CA GLY A 129 -16.76 14.19 -5.92
C GLY A 129 -17.69 14.69 -7.02
N GLY A 130 -17.28 14.52 -8.27
CA GLY A 130 -18.13 14.50 -9.43
C GLY A 130 -17.92 13.19 -10.15
N THR A 131 -18.36 12.07 -9.57
CA THR A 131 -18.67 10.90 -10.41
C THR A 131 -19.80 11.34 -11.33
N ALA A 132 -19.47 11.72 -12.56
CA ALA A 132 -20.46 11.85 -13.61
C ALA A 132 -21.29 10.55 -13.60
N ALA A 133 -22.62 10.67 -13.55
CA ALA A 133 -23.52 9.53 -13.62
C ALA A 133 -23.12 8.67 -14.83
N GLY A 134 -22.61 7.45 -14.59
CA GLY A 134 -22.09 6.55 -15.62
C GLY A 134 -20.57 6.31 -15.62
N SER A 135 -19.78 6.94 -14.76
CA SER A 135 -18.34 6.64 -14.64
C SER A 135 -18.10 5.34 -13.87
N THR A 136 -17.50 4.34 -14.52
CA THR A 136 -17.01 3.08 -13.90
C THR A 136 -15.63 3.24 -13.25
N ASN A 137 -15.03 4.45 -13.32
CA ASN A 137 -13.78 4.75 -12.65
C ASN A 137 -14.07 5.07 -11.18
N ASN A 138 -13.92 4.07 -10.31
CA ASN A 138 -13.85 4.27 -8.86
C ASN A 138 -12.85 5.39 -8.57
N THR A 139 -13.29 6.45 -7.91
CA THR A 139 -12.41 7.50 -7.40
C THR A 139 -11.40 6.87 -6.44
N ARG A 140 -10.17 6.72 -6.93
CA ARG A 140 -9.11 6.07 -6.18
C ARG A 140 -8.55 7.09 -5.19
N GLY A 141 -8.75 6.84 -3.90
CA GLY A 141 -8.05 7.55 -2.84
C GLY A 141 -6.54 7.34 -2.90
N MET A 142 -5.80 8.01 -2.02
CA MET A 142 -4.35 7.89 -1.93
C MET A 142 -3.91 6.44 -1.69
N SER A 143 -2.79 6.03 -2.31
CA SER A 143 -2.14 4.76 -2.02
C SER A 143 -1.77 4.67 -0.54
N VAL A 144 -2.06 3.53 0.08
CA VAL A 144 -1.70 3.25 1.47
C VAL A 144 -0.54 2.26 1.48
N TYR A 145 0.57 2.63 2.14
CA TYR A 145 1.62 1.68 2.48
C TYR A 145 1.30 1.07 3.84
N THR A 146 1.05 -0.23 3.88
CA THR A 146 0.77 -0.94 5.13
C THR A 146 2.04 -1.68 5.56
N GLY A 147 2.68 -1.21 6.63
CA GLY A 147 3.83 -1.89 7.25
C GLY A 147 3.45 -3.16 8.03
N GLY A 148 2.31 -3.77 7.70
CA GLY A 148 1.67 -4.89 8.40
C GLY A 148 0.44 -5.39 7.63
N ASP A 149 -0.33 -6.26 8.26
CA ASP A 149 -1.48 -6.93 7.64
C ASP A 149 -2.61 -5.94 7.28
N VAL A 150 -3.21 -6.17 6.11
CA VAL A 150 -4.44 -5.48 5.70
C VAL A 150 -5.63 -6.36 6.09
N VAL A 151 -6.34 -6.00 7.15
CA VAL A 151 -7.56 -6.71 7.57
C VAL A 151 -8.77 -6.03 6.92
N LEU A 152 -9.43 -6.74 6.00
CA LEU A 152 -10.70 -6.30 5.40
C LEU A 152 -11.87 -6.99 6.10
N LEU A 153 -12.81 -6.21 6.63
CA LEU A 153 -14.07 -6.72 7.21
C LEU A 153 -15.16 -6.90 6.13
N GLY A 154 -14.76 -7.34 4.93
CA GLY A 154 -15.63 -7.47 3.76
C GLY A 154 -14.88 -8.00 2.54
N ASN A 155 -15.42 -7.75 1.34
CA ASN A 155 -14.83 -8.26 0.10
C ASN A 155 -13.69 -7.37 -0.39
N LEU A 156 -12.55 -7.99 -0.73
CA LEU A 156 -11.52 -7.36 -1.55
C LEU A 156 -11.97 -7.39 -3.03
N VAL A 157 -12.29 -6.24 -3.60
CA VAL A 157 -12.64 -6.13 -5.02
C VAL A 157 -11.37 -5.95 -5.84
N GLN A 158 -11.03 -6.93 -6.65
CA GLN A 158 -9.97 -6.80 -7.65
C GLN A 158 -10.41 -5.80 -8.73
N SER A 159 -9.65 -4.73 -8.92
CA SER A 159 -10.03 -3.67 -9.89
C SER A 159 -9.84 -4.06 -11.35
N ARG A 160 -9.15 -5.16 -11.67
CA ARG A 160 -9.01 -5.65 -13.05
C ARG A 160 -10.17 -6.58 -13.38
N SER A 161 -10.85 -6.32 -14.50
CA SER A 161 -11.92 -7.19 -14.96
C SER A 161 -11.37 -8.56 -15.31
N VAL A 162 -12.04 -9.61 -14.82
CA VAL A 162 -11.80 -10.99 -15.23
C VAL A 162 -12.68 -11.25 -16.44
N ASN A 163 -12.08 -11.50 -17.60
CA ASN A 163 -12.82 -11.72 -18.84
C ASN A 163 -12.91 -13.21 -19.15
N ASN A 164 -14.12 -13.74 -19.24
CA ASN A 164 -14.33 -15.14 -19.58
C ASN A 164 -14.56 -15.33 -21.09
N ILE A 165 -13.81 -16.25 -21.69
CA ILE A 165 -14.07 -16.77 -23.04
C ILE A 165 -14.99 -17.96 -22.91
N THR A 166 -16.19 -17.84 -23.48
CA THR A 166 -17.15 -18.95 -23.56
C THR A 166 -16.56 -20.08 -24.40
N ASP A 167 -16.68 -21.32 -23.90
CA ASP A 167 -16.27 -22.50 -24.66
C ASP A 167 -17.12 -22.66 -25.93
N GLY A 168 -16.47 -23.02 -27.04
CA GLY A 168 -17.11 -23.10 -28.34
C GLY A 168 -16.14 -23.52 -29.45
N THR A 169 -16.64 -23.60 -30.68
CA THR A 169 -15.83 -23.99 -31.85
C THR A 169 -14.84 -22.91 -32.27
N SER A 170 -15.11 -21.64 -31.94
CA SER A 170 -14.20 -20.51 -32.14
C SER A 170 -13.97 -19.81 -30.81
N MET A 171 -12.77 -20.01 -30.24
CA MET A 171 -12.35 -19.32 -29.03
C MET A 171 -11.24 -18.34 -29.39
N ALA A 172 -11.41 -17.07 -29.02
CA ALA A 172 -10.43 -16.02 -29.28
C ALA A 172 -10.36 -15.04 -28.12
N ILE A 173 -9.15 -14.58 -27.82
CA ILE A 173 -8.88 -13.45 -26.94
C ILE A 173 -8.95 -12.20 -27.80
N THR A 174 -9.81 -11.24 -27.42
CA THR A 174 -9.80 -9.91 -28.03
C THR A 174 -8.64 -9.08 -27.48
N ALA A 175 -8.19 -8.08 -28.23
CA ALA A 175 -7.11 -7.21 -27.79
C ALA A 175 -7.47 -6.47 -26.47
N ALA A 176 -8.73 -6.08 -26.30
CA ALA A 176 -9.23 -5.46 -25.07
C ALA A 176 -9.15 -6.40 -23.85
N GLN A 177 -9.52 -7.68 -24.01
CA GLN A 177 -9.40 -8.68 -22.94
C GLN A 177 -7.93 -8.94 -22.56
N LEU A 178 -7.03 -8.89 -23.54
CA LEU A 178 -5.59 -9.05 -23.30
C LEU A 178 -5.05 -7.90 -22.43
N VAL A 179 -5.42 -6.64 -22.73
CA VAL A 179 -5.02 -5.46 -21.95
C VAL A 179 -5.65 -5.43 -20.55
N ALA A 180 -6.86 -5.96 -20.39
CA ALA A 180 -7.50 -6.10 -19.08
C ALA A 180 -6.72 -7.01 -18.11
N GLY A 181 -5.93 -7.94 -18.66
CA GLY A 181 -4.84 -8.63 -17.96
C GLY A 181 -5.21 -9.95 -17.29
N ILE A 182 -6.49 -10.28 -17.10
CA ILE A 182 -6.92 -11.63 -16.67
C ILE A 182 -7.98 -12.13 -17.64
N VAL A 183 -7.69 -13.29 -18.24
CA VAL A 183 -8.60 -13.98 -19.13
C VAL A 183 -8.81 -15.41 -18.63
N THR A 184 -10.05 -15.87 -18.61
CA THR A 184 -10.40 -17.22 -18.19
C THR A 184 -11.11 -17.94 -19.32
N SER A 185 -11.08 -19.27 -19.30
CA SER A 185 -12.04 -20.07 -20.05
C SER A 185 -12.34 -21.36 -19.29
N THR A 186 -13.46 -21.99 -19.61
CA THR A 186 -13.83 -23.32 -19.06
C THR A 186 -14.01 -24.32 -20.19
N PRO A 187 -12.93 -24.75 -20.87
CA PRO A 187 -13.03 -25.70 -21.98
C PRO A 187 -13.57 -27.05 -21.50
N THR A 188 -14.54 -27.60 -22.24
CA THR A 188 -15.05 -28.96 -22.02
C THR A 188 -14.29 -30.03 -22.81
N THR A 189 -13.38 -29.60 -23.69
CA THR A 189 -12.47 -30.42 -24.48
C THR A 189 -11.17 -29.65 -24.72
N THR A 190 -10.19 -30.24 -25.39
CA THR A 190 -8.98 -29.53 -25.84
C THR A 190 -9.36 -28.45 -26.85
N ARG A 191 -8.87 -27.23 -26.63
CA ARG A 191 -9.21 -26.06 -27.45
C ARG A 191 -7.98 -25.28 -27.85
N ASN A 192 -8.01 -24.79 -29.08
CA ASN A 192 -7.15 -23.71 -29.53
C ASN A 192 -7.85 -22.38 -29.24
N ILE A 193 -7.12 -21.44 -28.65
CA ILE A 193 -7.60 -20.10 -28.36
C ILE A 193 -6.75 -19.13 -29.15
N ALA A 194 -7.36 -18.44 -30.11
CA ALA A 194 -6.67 -17.47 -30.95
C ALA A 194 -6.30 -16.22 -30.15
N LEU A 195 -5.05 -15.78 -30.25
CA LEU A 195 -4.64 -14.45 -29.85
C LEU A 195 -5.12 -13.42 -30.89
N PRO A 196 -5.27 -12.14 -30.52
CA PRO A 196 -5.59 -11.10 -31.49
C PRO A 196 -4.43 -10.89 -32.46
N ALA A 197 -4.73 -10.29 -33.63
CA ALA A 197 -3.69 -9.91 -34.57
C ALA A 197 -2.79 -8.82 -33.96
N ALA A 198 -1.52 -8.79 -34.37
CA ALA A 198 -0.55 -7.83 -33.84
C ALA A 198 -1.00 -6.38 -34.02
N ALA A 199 -1.66 -6.05 -35.13
CA ALA A 199 -2.20 -4.72 -35.40
C ALA A 199 -3.21 -4.26 -34.33
N ASP A 200 -4.10 -5.15 -33.88
CA ASP A 200 -5.11 -4.84 -32.86
C ASP A 200 -4.48 -4.63 -31.48
N ILE A 201 -3.45 -5.43 -31.17
CA ILE A 201 -2.69 -5.30 -29.92
C ILE A 201 -1.94 -3.97 -29.90
N ILE A 202 -1.20 -3.66 -30.97
CA ILE A 202 -0.41 -2.44 -31.13
C ILE A 202 -1.30 -1.19 -31.08
N ALA A 203 -2.50 -1.25 -31.67
CA ALA A 203 -3.46 -0.15 -31.60
C ALA A 203 -3.87 0.20 -30.15
N LEU A 204 -3.88 -0.77 -29.24
CA LEU A 204 -4.22 -0.55 -27.83
C LEU A 204 -3.02 -0.19 -26.95
N ILE A 205 -1.86 -0.83 -27.15
CA ILE A 205 -0.69 -0.64 -26.26
C ILE A 205 0.30 0.41 -26.76
N GLY A 206 0.14 0.85 -28.01
CA GLY A 206 1.03 1.76 -28.71
C GLY A 206 2.05 1.04 -29.61
N ALA A 207 2.46 1.69 -30.69
CA ALA A 207 3.42 1.16 -31.67
C ALA A 207 4.90 1.33 -31.27
N THR A 208 5.17 1.69 -30.02
CA THR A 208 6.54 1.82 -29.52
C THR A 208 7.17 0.44 -29.37
N VAL A 209 8.21 0.16 -30.17
CA VAL A 209 8.99 -1.08 -30.05
C VAL A 209 9.52 -1.22 -28.61
N GLY A 210 9.34 -2.40 -28.03
CA GLY A 210 9.67 -2.67 -26.63
C GLY A 210 8.57 -2.33 -25.63
N ALA A 211 7.45 -1.72 -26.06
CA ALA A 211 6.27 -1.61 -25.21
C ALA A 211 5.80 -3.01 -24.81
N THR A 212 5.47 -3.18 -23.54
CA THR A 212 5.05 -4.47 -22.99
C THR A 212 3.74 -4.35 -22.25
N ILE A 213 2.96 -5.43 -22.33
CA ILE A 213 1.84 -5.68 -21.42
C ILE A 213 1.91 -7.12 -20.93
N GLN A 214 1.22 -7.37 -19.83
CA GLN A 214 1.18 -8.70 -19.23
C GLN A 214 -0.27 -9.12 -19.03
N PHE A 215 -0.55 -10.37 -19.35
CA PHE A 215 -1.81 -11.01 -19.02
C PHE A 215 -1.60 -12.38 -18.38
N THR A 216 -2.63 -12.84 -17.67
CA THR A 216 -2.72 -14.18 -17.11
C THR A 216 -3.89 -14.88 -17.77
N PHE A 217 -3.67 -16.08 -18.28
CA PHE A 217 -4.73 -16.95 -18.77
C PHE A 217 -4.99 -18.05 -17.74
N ILE A 218 -6.26 -18.31 -17.42
CA ILE A 218 -6.66 -19.34 -16.46
C ILE A 218 -7.57 -20.34 -17.17
N ASN A 219 -7.11 -21.59 -17.26
CA ASN A 219 -7.92 -22.70 -17.71
C ASN A 219 -8.68 -23.28 -16.51
N LEU A 220 -9.98 -23.01 -16.47
CA LEU A 220 -10.88 -23.44 -15.41
C LEU A 220 -11.53 -24.81 -15.71
N SER A 221 -11.08 -25.54 -16.73
CA SER A 221 -11.58 -26.89 -17.00
C SER A 221 -11.49 -27.77 -15.74
N ALA A 222 -12.59 -28.43 -15.40
CA ALA A 222 -12.63 -29.43 -14.32
C ALA A 222 -11.78 -30.67 -14.61
N THR A 223 -11.49 -30.96 -15.88
CA THR A 223 -10.75 -32.16 -16.31
C THR A 223 -9.34 -31.78 -16.79
N SER A 224 -8.32 -32.54 -16.36
CA SER A 224 -6.92 -32.33 -16.72
C SER A 224 -6.62 -32.49 -18.22
N GLY A 225 -7.43 -33.28 -18.92
CA GLY A 225 -7.31 -33.54 -20.37
C GLY A 225 -7.76 -32.39 -21.28
N ASN A 226 -8.50 -31.40 -20.78
CA ASN A 226 -8.98 -30.30 -21.61
C ASN A 226 -7.94 -29.17 -21.63
N ILE A 227 -6.94 -29.35 -22.48
CA ILE A 227 -5.82 -28.40 -22.61
C ILE A 227 -6.27 -27.20 -23.43
N ALA A 228 -5.94 -25.99 -22.96
CA ALA A 228 -6.13 -24.77 -23.70
C ALA A 228 -4.80 -24.32 -24.32
N THR A 229 -4.72 -24.28 -25.64
CA THR A 229 -3.51 -23.91 -26.38
C THR A 229 -3.69 -22.54 -27.02
N LEU A 230 -2.84 -21.58 -26.64
CA LEU A 230 -2.84 -20.29 -27.31
C LEU A 230 -2.27 -20.44 -28.72
N THR A 231 -2.88 -19.78 -29.69
CA THR A 231 -2.44 -19.78 -31.09
C THR A 231 -2.21 -18.34 -31.54
N GLY A 232 -1.08 -18.08 -32.20
CA GLY A 232 -0.78 -16.76 -32.74
C GLY A 232 -1.64 -16.46 -33.96
N ALA A 233 -2.23 -15.26 -34.02
CA ALA A 233 -2.80 -14.72 -35.25
C ALA A 233 -1.74 -14.01 -36.09
N THR A 234 -2.16 -13.36 -37.18
CA THR A 234 -1.27 -12.61 -38.08
C THR A 234 -0.38 -11.62 -37.32
N GLY A 235 0.93 -11.76 -37.50
CA GLY A 235 1.95 -10.90 -36.88
C GLY A 235 2.25 -11.21 -35.40
N THR A 236 1.61 -12.22 -34.81
CA THR A 236 1.79 -12.60 -33.39
C THR A 236 2.59 -13.89 -33.29
N THR A 237 3.75 -13.84 -32.65
CA THR A 237 4.62 -15.01 -32.44
C THR A 237 4.63 -15.42 -30.96
N ILE A 238 4.41 -16.70 -30.66
CA ILE A 238 4.49 -17.23 -29.28
C ILE A 238 5.86 -17.87 -29.05
N ILE A 239 6.50 -17.53 -27.92
CA ILE A 239 7.77 -18.10 -27.46
C ILE A 239 7.54 -18.83 -26.13
N GLY A 240 7.89 -20.12 -26.09
CA GLY A 240 7.65 -21.01 -24.95
C GLY A 240 6.45 -21.94 -25.17
N SER A 241 6.02 -22.65 -24.12
CA SER A 241 4.89 -23.58 -24.21
C SER A 241 3.57 -22.82 -24.34
N ALA A 242 2.95 -22.93 -25.53
CA ALA A 242 1.63 -22.38 -25.87
C ALA A 242 0.47 -22.98 -25.04
N ALA A 243 0.68 -24.14 -24.44
CA ALA A 243 -0.35 -24.89 -23.71
C ALA A 243 -0.51 -24.41 -22.26
N THR A 244 -1.76 -24.42 -21.81
CA THR A 244 -2.14 -24.35 -20.40
C THR A 244 -2.92 -25.61 -20.08
N ALA A 245 -2.38 -26.44 -19.18
CA ALA A 245 -2.99 -27.70 -18.78
C ALA A 245 -4.43 -27.49 -18.27
N GLY A 246 -5.26 -28.54 -18.36
CA GLY A 246 -6.56 -28.57 -17.70
C GLY A 246 -6.42 -28.84 -16.20
N GLY A 247 -7.53 -28.79 -15.46
CA GLY A 247 -7.54 -29.01 -14.01
C GLY A 247 -7.10 -27.76 -13.25
N PRO A 248 -8.02 -26.82 -12.96
CA PRO A 248 -7.78 -25.40 -12.70
C PRO A 248 -6.31 -24.92 -12.66
N VAL A 249 -5.75 -24.55 -13.83
CA VAL A 249 -4.35 -24.08 -13.95
C VAL A 249 -4.28 -22.71 -14.61
N SER A 250 -3.33 -21.89 -14.18
CA SER A 250 -3.01 -20.59 -14.79
C SER A 250 -1.67 -20.56 -15.51
N SER A 251 -1.56 -19.68 -16.51
CA SER A 251 -0.35 -19.34 -17.23
C SER A 251 -0.14 -17.83 -17.30
N ARG A 252 1.10 -17.37 -17.15
CA ARG A 252 1.47 -15.95 -17.20
C ARG A 252 2.19 -15.64 -18.51
N TRP A 253 1.86 -14.51 -19.10
CA TRP A 253 2.34 -14.14 -20.43
C TRP A 253 2.75 -12.67 -20.50
N ILE A 254 3.82 -12.39 -21.24
CA ILE A 254 4.27 -11.04 -21.55
C ILE A 254 4.17 -10.84 -23.06
N VAL A 255 3.43 -9.83 -23.49
CA VAL A 255 3.39 -9.40 -24.89
C VAL A 255 4.33 -8.22 -25.04
N ARG A 256 5.19 -8.26 -26.06
CA ARG A 256 6.11 -7.19 -26.41
C ARG A 256 5.90 -6.79 -27.87
N VAL A 257 5.83 -5.49 -28.13
CA VAL A 257 5.93 -4.95 -29.49
C VAL A 257 7.33 -5.19 -30.01
N ASP A 258 7.47 -6.01 -31.05
CA ASP A 258 8.75 -6.42 -31.60
C ASP A 258 9.16 -5.54 -32.79
N THR A 259 8.19 -5.23 -33.64
CA THR A 259 8.30 -4.21 -34.69
C THR A 259 7.02 -3.37 -34.70
N SER A 260 6.93 -2.38 -35.59
CA SER A 260 5.71 -1.58 -35.75
C SER A 260 4.48 -2.38 -36.24
N THR A 261 4.67 -3.62 -36.69
CA THR A 261 3.59 -4.48 -37.23
C THR A 261 3.51 -5.87 -36.60
N THR A 262 4.44 -6.22 -35.71
CA THR A 262 4.52 -7.55 -35.10
C THR A 262 4.69 -7.49 -33.59
N VAL A 263 4.20 -8.54 -32.92
CA VAL A 263 4.38 -8.72 -31.47
C VAL A 263 4.91 -10.11 -31.15
N VAL A 264 5.64 -10.22 -30.05
CA VAL A 264 6.10 -11.49 -29.49
C VAL A 264 5.45 -11.71 -28.13
N VAL A 265 4.95 -12.91 -27.89
CA VAL A 265 4.26 -13.33 -26.67
C VAL A 265 5.10 -14.39 -25.96
N TYR A 266 5.72 -14.00 -24.86
CA TYR A 266 6.58 -14.86 -24.06
C TYR A 266 5.79 -15.55 -22.95
N ARG A 267 6.03 -16.85 -22.77
CA ARG A 267 5.63 -17.55 -21.55
C ARG A 267 6.56 -17.12 -20.41
N ALA A 268 5.98 -16.59 -19.33
CA ALA A 268 6.69 -16.20 -18.10
C ALA A 268 6.63 -17.31 -17.03
#